data_AF-A0A8B2U690-F1
#
_entry.id   AF-A0A8B2U690-F1
#
_cell.length_a   1.000
_cell.length_b   1.000
_cell.length_c   1.000
_cell.angle_alpha   90.00
_cell.angle_beta   90.00
_cell.angle_gamma   90.00
#
_symmetry.space_group_name_H-M   'P 1'
#
loop_
_entity.id
_entity.type
_entity.pdbx_description
1 polymer ?
#
loop_
_entity_poly.entity_id
_entity_poly.type
_entity_poly.pdbx_seq_one_letter_code
_entity_poly.pdbx_strand_id
1 'polypeptide(L)'
;MNNGPSITKSGGINANNTTIKNVAPGVKSTDAVNVSQLRQVQGNINRADKHLRAGIAGANAAAGLPQAYLPGKSMVAVSAGTYRGEGAVALGMSRISDNGKVVVKITGNSDTRGNLGASLGAGYQW
;
A
#
# COMPACT_ATOMS: atom_id res chain seq x y z
N MET A 1 12.69 -36.97 -35.75
CA MET A 1 13.24 -35.89 -34.90
C MET A 1 12.83 -36.22 -33.47
N ASN A 2 13.74 -36.78 -32.67
CA ASN A 2 13.51 -36.96 -31.24
C ASN A 2 13.88 -35.63 -30.58
N ASN A 3 13.01 -35.05 -29.74
CA ASN A 3 13.08 -33.70 -29.13
C ASN A 3 12.30 -32.58 -29.86
N GLY A 4 11.21 -32.90 -30.57
CA GLY A 4 10.20 -31.90 -30.97
C GLY A 4 9.08 -31.76 -29.92
N PRO A 5 8.17 -30.77 -30.07
CA PRO A 5 6.90 -30.77 -29.34
C PRO A 5 6.16 -32.10 -29.52
N SER A 6 5.46 -32.55 -28.47
CA SER A 6 4.72 -33.81 -28.49
C SER A 6 3.36 -33.69 -27.79
N ILE A 7 2.43 -34.58 -28.17
CA ILE A 7 1.11 -34.71 -27.55
C ILE A 7 0.89 -36.18 -27.20
N THR A 8 0.61 -36.48 -25.94
CA THR A 8 0.30 -37.85 -25.49
C THR A 8 -0.99 -37.88 -24.67
N LYS A 9 -1.71 -39.01 -24.69
CA LYS A 9 -2.97 -39.16 -23.94
C LYS A 9 -2.78 -38.99 -22.42
N SER A 10 -1.66 -39.46 -21.90
CA SER A 10 -1.34 -39.41 -20.46
C SER A 10 -0.59 -38.15 -20.03
N GLY A 11 0.13 -37.49 -20.95
CA GLY A 11 1.01 -36.35 -20.62
C GLY A 11 0.55 -35.00 -21.18
N GLY A 12 -0.53 -34.95 -21.95
CA GLY A 12 -1.03 -33.71 -22.54
C GLY A 12 -0.09 -33.15 -23.61
N ILE A 13 0.07 -31.83 -23.64
CA ILE A 13 0.92 -31.10 -24.61
C ILE A 13 2.26 -30.78 -23.95
N ASN A 14 3.36 -31.20 -24.57
CA ASN A 14 4.72 -30.82 -24.20
C ASN A 14 5.36 -30.01 -25.34
N ALA A 15 5.68 -28.73 -25.08
CA ALA A 15 6.29 -27.85 -26.08
C ALA A 15 7.81 -28.00 -26.21
N ASN A 16 8.44 -28.86 -25.41
CA ASN A 16 9.89 -29.09 -25.36
C ASN A 16 10.70 -27.77 -25.33
N ASN A 17 10.42 -26.92 -24.33
CA ASN A 17 11.01 -25.58 -24.13
C ASN A 17 10.88 -24.61 -25.31
N THR A 18 9.99 -24.87 -26.27
CA THR A 18 9.72 -23.96 -27.38
C THR A 18 8.64 -22.93 -27.00
N THR A 19 8.80 -21.69 -27.48
CA THR A 19 7.79 -20.64 -27.28
C THR A 19 6.48 -20.96 -27.99
N ILE A 20 5.36 -20.86 -27.29
CA ILE A 20 4.01 -20.99 -27.86
C ILE A 20 3.49 -19.57 -28.20
N LYS A 21 3.16 -19.34 -29.48
CA LYS A 21 2.66 -18.05 -29.99
C LYS A 21 1.16 -18.11 -30.25
N ASN A 22 0.53 -16.94 -30.42
CA ASN A 22 -0.90 -16.78 -30.75
C ASN A 22 -1.85 -17.40 -29.71
N VAL A 23 -1.45 -17.40 -28.44
CA VAL A 23 -2.32 -17.80 -27.32
C VAL A 23 -3.27 -16.64 -27.02
N ALA A 24 -4.55 -16.83 -27.35
CA ALA A 24 -5.60 -15.88 -26.97
C ALA A 24 -5.69 -15.76 -25.44
N PRO A 25 -6.18 -14.64 -24.89
CA PRO A 25 -6.41 -14.52 -23.45
C PRO A 25 -7.34 -15.63 -22.97
N GLY A 26 -6.97 -16.30 -21.88
CA GLY A 26 -7.83 -17.32 -21.25
C GLY A 26 -9.11 -16.70 -20.69
N VAL A 27 -10.23 -17.42 -20.79
CA VAL A 27 -11.58 -16.97 -20.37
C VAL A 27 -12.10 -17.79 -19.20
N LYS A 28 -11.84 -19.11 -19.19
CA LYS A 28 -12.20 -20.03 -18.10
C LYS A 28 -11.02 -20.24 -17.15
N SER A 29 -11.31 -20.70 -15.93
CA SER A 29 -10.28 -20.97 -14.91
C SER A 29 -9.28 -22.07 -15.30
N THR A 30 -9.60 -22.90 -16.29
CA THR A 30 -8.74 -23.97 -16.82
C THR A 30 -7.98 -23.58 -18.09
N ASP A 31 -8.21 -22.38 -18.63
CA ASP A 31 -7.53 -21.93 -19.85
C ASP A 31 -6.08 -21.51 -19.55
N ALA A 32 -5.20 -21.65 -20.54
CA ALA A 32 -3.86 -21.11 -20.44
C ALA A 32 -3.87 -19.57 -20.42
N VAL A 33 -3.04 -18.96 -19.58
CA VAL A 33 -2.81 -17.51 -19.56
C VAL A 33 -1.73 -17.13 -20.57
N ASN A 34 -1.89 -15.99 -21.23
CA ASN A 34 -0.84 -15.44 -22.07
C ASN A 34 -0.02 -14.35 -21.35
N VAL A 35 1.10 -13.95 -21.95
CA VAL A 35 2.03 -12.96 -21.35
C VAL A 35 1.37 -11.59 -21.13
N SER A 36 0.36 -11.22 -21.93
CA SER A 36 -0.34 -9.94 -21.74
C SER A 36 -1.14 -9.92 -20.44
N GLN A 37 -1.85 -11.01 -20.10
CA GLN A 37 -2.56 -11.15 -18.83
C GLN A 37 -1.58 -11.14 -17.65
N LEU A 38 -0.45 -11.84 -17.77
CA LEU A 38 0.61 -11.80 -16.74
C LEU A 38 1.18 -10.39 -16.52
N ARG A 39 1.44 -9.63 -17.60
CA ARG A 39 1.93 -8.25 -17.49
C ARG A 39 0.90 -7.32 -16.84
N GLN A 40 -0.39 -7.53 -17.06
CA GLN A 40 -1.45 -6.78 -16.36
C GLN A 40 -1.40 -7.05 -14.85
N VAL A 41 -1.24 -8.32 -14.45
CA VAL A 41 -1.06 -8.68 -13.03
C VAL A 41 0.20 -8.04 -12.46
N GLN A 42 1.33 -8.10 -13.16
CA GLN A 42 2.56 -7.42 -12.72
C GLN A 42 2.36 -5.90 -12.55
N GLY A 43 1.63 -5.27 -13.47
CA GLY A 43 1.26 -3.86 -13.39
C GLY A 43 0.40 -3.55 -12.16
N ASN A 44 -0.58 -4.42 -11.86
CA ASN A 44 -1.40 -4.32 -10.65
C ASN A 44 -0.56 -4.44 -9.38
N ILE A 45 0.37 -5.41 -9.32
CA ILE A 45 1.28 -5.61 -8.20
C ILE A 45 2.17 -4.38 -7.99
N ASN A 46 2.75 -3.85 -9.06
CA ASN A 46 3.60 -2.65 -8.99
C ASN A 46 2.82 -1.42 -8.50
N ARG A 47 1.54 -1.29 -8.91
CA ARG A 47 0.67 -0.26 -8.37
C ARG A 47 0.40 -0.47 -6.88
N ALA A 48 -0.02 -1.67 -6.48
CA ALA A 48 -0.29 -2.00 -5.09
C ALA A 48 0.92 -1.70 -4.20
N ASP A 49 2.13 -2.10 -4.61
CA ASP A 49 3.38 -1.79 -3.91
C ASP A 49 3.60 -0.27 -3.73
N LYS A 50 3.38 0.54 -4.77
CA LYS A 50 3.47 2.01 -4.65
C LYS A 50 2.43 2.59 -3.68
N HIS A 51 1.19 2.11 -3.73
CA HIS A 51 0.15 2.56 -2.79
C HIS A 51 0.51 2.19 -1.34
N LEU A 52 1.05 0.99 -1.10
CA LEU A 52 1.50 0.56 0.23
C LEU A 52 2.67 1.42 0.74
N ARG A 53 3.66 1.71 -0.10
CA ARG A 53 4.79 2.58 0.26
C ARG A 53 4.34 3.98 0.64
N ALA A 54 3.41 4.55 -0.13
CA ALA A 54 2.85 5.87 0.12
C ALA A 54 2.03 5.89 1.43
N GLY A 55 1.25 4.84 1.70
CA GLY A 55 0.55 4.69 2.98
C GLY A 55 1.51 4.64 4.18
N ILE A 56 2.65 3.96 4.06
CA ILE A 56 3.70 3.97 5.10
C ILE A 56 4.30 5.37 5.26
N ALA A 57 4.54 6.10 4.17
CA ALA A 57 4.98 7.49 4.25
C ALA A 57 3.95 8.36 4.99
N GLY A 58 2.65 8.15 4.76
CA GLY A 58 1.54 8.78 5.50
C GLY A 58 1.57 8.48 6.99
N ALA A 59 1.82 7.22 7.36
CA ALA A 59 2.01 6.82 8.76
C ALA A 59 3.24 7.47 9.40
N ASN A 60 4.37 7.52 8.70
CA ASN A 60 5.58 8.21 9.17
C ASN A 60 5.34 9.72 9.36
N ALA A 61 4.63 10.36 8.42
CA ALA A 61 4.23 11.76 8.56
C ALA A 61 3.39 11.96 9.82
N ALA A 62 2.33 11.17 9.99
CA ALA A 62 1.44 11.21 11.16
C ALA A 62 2.21 11.01 12.49
N ALA A 63 3.16 10.08 12.53
CA ALA A 63 4.00 9.81 13.69
C ALA A 63 4.90 11.01 14.05
N GLY A 64 5.36 11.76 13.05
CA GLY A 64 6.18 12.96 13.24
C GLY A 64 5.45 14.18 13.77
N LEU A 65 4.12 14.15 13.95
CA LEU A 65 3.35 15.30 14.45
C LEU A 65 3.62 15.59 15.93
N PRO A 66 4.11 16.79 16.28
CA PRO A 66 4.17 17.26 17.66
C PRO A 66 2.81 17.20 18.37
N GLN A 67 2.84 17.03 19.69
CA GLN A 67 1.65 17.00 20.54
C GLN A 67 1.73 18.13 21.57
N ALA A 68 0.57 18.69 21.95
CA ALA A 68 0.48 19.60 23.09
C ALA A 68 1.07 18.94 24.34
N TYR A 69 1.77 19.74 25.16
CA TYR A 69 2.43 19.30 26.40
C TYR A 69 2.07 20.15 27.63
N LEU A 70 1.25 21.20 27.46
CA LEU A 70 0.79 22.08 28.54
C LEU A 70 -0.71 21.84 28.85
N PRO A 71 -1.11 21.75 30.13
CA PRO A 71 -2.52 21.65 30.54
C PRO A 71 -3.40 22.78 30.00
N GLY A 72 -4.62 22.44 29.58
CA GLY A 72 -5.60 23.37 29.01
C GLY A 72 -5.26 23.94 27.63
N LYS A 73 -4.11 23.57 27.05
CA LYS A 73 -3.68 24.06 25.73
C LYS A 73 -4.07 23.09 24.61
N SER A 74 -4.35 23.69 23.47
CA SER A 74 -4.55 23.01 22.20
C SER A 74 -3.35 23.28 21.27
N MET A 75 -3.04 22.34 20.40
CA MET A 75 -1.99 22.46 19.40
C MET A 75 -2.50 21.99 18.04
N VAL A 76 -2.17 22.74 16.99
CA VAL A 76 -2.26 22.31 15.59
C VAL A 76 -0.85 22.08 15.09
N ALA A 77 -0.65 20.99 14.37
CA ALA A 77 0.66 20.58 13.86
C ALA A 77 0.56 20.16 12.39
N VAL A 78 1.67 20.31 11.68
CA VAL A 78 1.89 19.79 10.33
C VAL A 78 3.20 19.02 10.32
N SER A 79 3.27 17.97 9.52
CA SER A 79 4.50 17.18 9.34
C SER A 79 4.53 16.55 7.94
N ALA A 80 5.70 16.04 7.55
CA ALA A 80 5.91 15.29 6.33
C ALA A 80 6.65 13.99 6.62
N GLY A 81 6.47 13.00 5.75
CA GLY A 81 7.08 11.67 5.88
C GLY A 81 7.43 11.10 4.52
N THR A 82 8.40 10.19 4.48
CA THR A 82 8.86 9.52 3.27
C THR A 82 9.09 8.04 3.52
N TYR A 83 8.90 7.22 2.49
CA TYR A 83 9.25 5.81 2.51
C TYR A 83 9.48 5.28 1.09
N ARG A 84 10.68 4.73 0.83
CA ARG A 84 11.05 4.03 -0.42
C ARG A 84 10.61 4.73 -1.73
N GLY A 85 10.80 6.05 -1.79
CA GLY A 85 10.51 6.88 -2.97
C GLY A 85 9.11 7.49 -3.04
N GLU A 86 8.24 7.20 -2.07
CA GLU A 86 6.94 7.87 -1.90
C GLU A 86 6.98 8.83 -0.71
N GLY A 87 6.11 9.83 -0.70
CA GLY A 87 6.04 10.87 0.32
C GLY A 87 4.62 11.09 0.82
N ALA A 88 4.49 11.79 1.94
CA ALA A 88 3.19 12.19 2.47
C ALA A 88 3.31 13.41 3.38
N VAL A 89 2.17 14.06 3.59
CA VAL A 89 1.99 15.16 4.54
C VAL A 89 0.89 14.81 5.53
N ALA A 90 1.03 15.27 6.77
CA ALA A 90 0.04 15.06 7.81
C ALA A 90 -0.29 16.36 8.54
N LEU A 91 -1.53 16.41 9.04
CA LEU A 91 -2.06 17.47 9.89
C LEU A 91 -2.58 16.83 11.18
N GLY A 92 -2.28 17.47 12.31
CA GLY A 92 -2.65 16.98 13.63
C GLY A 92 -3.27 18.07 14.48
N MET A 93 -4.22 17.68 15.32
CA MET A 93 -4.75 18.50 16.39
C MET A 93 -4.63 17.73 17.71
N SER A 94 -4.22 18.39 18.79
CA SER A 94 -4.19 17.79 20.11
C SER A 94 -4.63 18.77 21.19
N ARG A 95 -5.15 18.25 22.30
CA ARG A 95 -5.53 19.03 23.48
C ARG A 95 -5.23 18.26 24.76
N ILE A 96 -4.73 18.97 25.76
CA ILE A 96 -4.66 18.47 27.14
C ILE A 96 -5.78 19.13 27.96
N SER A 97 -6.48 18.35 28.78
CA SER A 97 -7.48 18.86 29.72
C SER A 97 -6.89 19.89 30.69
N ASP A 98 -7.73 20.75 31.26
CA ASP A 98 -7.28 21.84 32.13
C ASP A 98 -6.59 21.31 33.40
N ASN A 99 -7.00 20.13 33.88
CA ASN A 99 -6.37 19.44 35.00
C ASN A 99 -5.11 18.63 34.62
N GLY A 100 -4.69 18.67 33.35
CA GLY A 100 -3.49 17.99 32.87
C GLY A 100 -3.57 16.46 32.76
N LYS A 101 -4.71 15.86 33.11
CA LYS A 101 -4.84 14.40 33.23
C LYS A 101 -5.24 13.69 31.95
N VAL A 102 -5.94 14.35 31.04
CA VAL A 102 -6.44 13.73 29.79
C VAL A 102 -5.77 14.41 28.60
N VAL A 103 -5.26 13.62 27.67
CA VAL A 103 -4.74 14.09 26.38
C VAL A 103 -5.55 13.46 25.26
N VAL A 104 -5.94 14.25 24.26
CA VAL A 104 -6.55 13.77 23.02
C VAL A 104 -5.74 14.24 21.82
N LYS A 105 -5.64 13.40 20.79
CA LYS A 105 -4.98 13.71 19.51
C LYS A 105 -5.81 13.16 18.36
N ILE A 106 -5.97 13.97 17.33
CA ILE A 106 -6.57 13.59 16.04
C ILE A 106 -5.52 13.88 14.98
N THR A 107 -5.38 13.00 14.00
CA THR A 107 -4.42 13.12 12.91
C THR A 107 -5.08 12.75 11.59
N GLY A 108 -4.79 13.50 10.54
CA GLY A 108 -5.11 13.17 9.16
C GLY A 108 -3.85 13.27 8.30
N ASN A 109 -3.75 12.47 7.25
CA ASN A 109 -2.63 12.51 6.31
C ASN A 109 -3.07 12.22 4.88
N SER A 110 -2.27 12.69 3.92
CA SER A 110 -2.41 12.43 2.49
C SER A 110 -1.05 12.11 1.89
N ASP A 111 -1.00 11.11 1.03
CA ASP A 111 0.23 10.65 0.39
C ASP A 111 0.34 11.02 -1.10
N THR A 112 1.52 10.81 -1.69
CA THR A 112 1.83 11.09 -3.11
C THR A 112 1.03 10.26 -4.10
N ARG A 113 0.34 9.22 -3.65
CA ARG A 113 -0.55 8.36 -4.46
C ARG A 113 -2.01 8.76 -4.32
N GLY A 114 -2.31 9.78 -3.52
CA GLY A 114 -3.66 10.30 -3.29
C GLY A 114 -4.47 9.51 -2.28
N ASN A 115 -3.86 8.59 -1.51
CA ASN A 115 -4.58 7.93 -0.43
C ASN A 115 -4.67 8.87 0.79
N LEU A 116 -5.77 8.74 1.52
CA LEU A 116 -6.02 9.48 2.76
C LEU A 116 -5.98 8.52 3.95
N GLY A 117 -5.39 8.98 5.05
CA GLY A 117 -5.35 8.27 6.32
C GLY A 117 -5.79 9.17 7.48
N ALA A 118 -6.35 8.58 8.53
CA ALA A 118 -6.70 9.30 9.74
C ALA A 118 -6.57 8.42 10.98
N SER A 119 -6.34 9.04 12.14
CA SER A 119 -6.33 8.38 13.45
C SER A 119 -6.80 9.31 14.56
N LEU A 120 -7.26 8.71 15.64
CA LEU A 120 -7.63 9.39 16.88
C LEU A 120 -7.03 8.62 18.07
N GLY A 121 -6.64 9.33 19.12
CA GLY A 121 -6.07 8.75 20.32
C GLY A 121 -6.41 9.57 21.55
N ALA A 122 -6.54 8.90 22.69
CA ALA A 122 -6.70 9.52 23.99
C ALA A 122 -5.82 8.82 25.02
N GLY A 123 -5.32 9.56 26.01
CA GLY A 123 -4.51 9.05 27.10
C GLY A 123 -4.89 9.70 28.42
N TYR A 124 -4.75 8.97 29.53
CA TYR A 124 -4.92 9.47 30.89
C TYR A 124 -3.63 9.29 31.69
N GLN A 125 -3.20 10.32 32.40
CA GLN A 125 -2.02 10.30 33.27
C GLN A 125 -2.42 10.72 34.70
N TRP A 126 -1.82 10.07 35.70
CA TRP A 126 -2.07 10.30 37.13
C TRP A 126 -0.81 10.70 37.89
#